data_AF-A0A3D2XLL5-F1
#
_entry.id   AF-A0A3D2XLL5-F1
#
_cell.length_a   1.000
_cell.length_b   1.000
_cell.length_c   1.000
_cell.angle_alpha   90.00
_cell.angle_beta   90.00
_cell.angle_gamma   90.00
#
_symmetry.space_group_name_H-M   'P 1'
#
loop_
_entity.id
_entity.type
_entity.pdbx_description
1 polymer ?
#
loop_
_entity_poly.entity_id
_entity_poly.type
_entity_poly.pdbx_seq_one_letter_code
_entity_poly.pdbx_strand_id
1 'polypeptide(L)'
;MLDTIALETPSLPYEDANALYQEVLKDYENETSGYKKFLAIKKNKYLNALQVKFSYAITCHKSQGGQWHTVFVEQPYLPNGIDVDYLRWLYTAVTRAKEKLFLIGFKDQFFES
;
A
#
# COMPACT_ATOMS: atom_id res chain seq x y z
N MET A 1 -12.27 11.15 9.38
CA MET A 1 -11.70 9.79 9.15
C MET A 1 -12.23 9.12 7.88
N LEU A 2 -13.30 9.64 7.25
CA LEU A 2 -13.73 9.24 5.90
C LEU A 2 -12.82 9.82 4.81
N ASP A 3 -12.10 10.91 5.13
CA ASP A 3 -11.28 11.68 4.19
C ASP A 3 -9.98 10.97 3.78
N THR A 4 -9.56 9.95 4.54
CA THR A 4 -8.35 9.15 4.23
C THR A 4 -8.45 8.41 2.89
N ILE A 5 -9.67 8.12 2.43
CA ILE A 5 -9.93 7.47 1.14
C ILE A 5 -9.60 8.43 -0.02
N ALA A 6 -9.79 9.74 0.16
CA ALA A 6 -9.54 10.77 -0.86
C ALA A 6 -8.15 11.41 -0.78
N LEU A 7 -7.38 11.16 0.30
CA LEU A 7 -6.04 11.70 0.44
C LEU A 7 -5.08 11.11 -0.61
N GLU A 8 -4.32 11.96 -1.29
CA GLU A 8 -3.29 11.55 -2.26
C GLU A 8 -2.03 10.99 -1.59
N THR A 9 -1.75 11.36 -0.32
CA THR A 9 -0.55 10.93 0.41
C THR A 9 -0.73 9.56 1.08
N PRO A 10 0.26 8.65 1.05
CA PRO A 10 0.11 7.25 1.49
C PRO A 10 -0.23 7.07 2.97
N SER A 11 0.10 8.06 3.81
CA SER A 11 -0.26 8.13 5.22
C SER A 11 -1.02 9.43 5.50
N LEU A 12 -1.67 9.49 6.66
CA LEU A 12 -2.15 10.76 7.21
C LEU A 12 -1.01 11.78 7.22
N PRO A 13 -1.27 13.03 6.79
CA PRO A 13 -0.34 14.14 6.99
C PRO A 13 0.08 14.23 8.45
N TYR A 14 1.30 14.71 8.69
CA TYR A 14 1.84 14.84 10.04
C TYR A 14 0.93 15.65 10.97
N GLU A 15 0.30 16.70 10.43
CA GLU A 15 -0.62 17.57 11.16
C GLU A 15 -1.85 16.80 11.65
N ASP A 16 -2.51 16.05 10.77
CA ASP A 16 -3.69 15.25 11.12
C ASP A 16 -3.35 14.09 12.07
N ALA A 17 -2.19 13.45 11.87
CA ALA A 17 -1.70 12.40 12.76
C ALA A 17 -1.43 12.94 14.17
N ASN A 18 -0.84 14.15 14.27
CA ASN A 18 -0.60 14.81 15.54
C ASN A 18 -1.92 15.28 16.18
N ALA A 19 -2.86 15.80 15.40
CA ALA A 19 -4.19 16.17 15.88
C ALA A 19 -4.92 14.96 16.48
N LEU A 20 -4.93 13.82 15.77
CA LEU A 20 -5.48 12.56 16.29
C LEU A 20 -4.79 12.14 17.59
N TYR A 21 -3.46 12.25 17.66
CA TYR A 21 -2.72 11.94 18.88
C TYR A 21 -3.11 12.84 20.05
N GLN A 22 -3.27 14.15 19.84
CA GLN A 22 -3.70 15.08 20.88
C GLN A 22 -5.13 14.80 21.34
N GLU A 23 -6.06 14.49 20.43
CA GLU A 23 -7.43 14.12 20.81
C GLU A 23 -7.46 12.82 21.62
N VAL A 24 -6.73 11.79 21.19
CA VAL A 24 -6.61 10.53 21.95
C VAL A 24 -5.93 10.75 23.32
N LEU A 25 -5.05 11.74 23.45
CA LEU A 25 -4.39 12.06 24.71
C LEU A 25 -5.38 12.65 25.74
N LYS A 26 -6.41 13.38 25.29
CA LYS A 26 -7.47 13.92 26.16
C LYS A 26 -8.27 12.81 26.84
N ASP A 27 -8.49 11.68 26.16
CA ASP A 27 -9.18 10.51 26.72
C ASP A 27 -8.46 9.91 27.95
N TYR A 28 -7.17 10.21 28.14
CA TYR A 28 -6.35 9.72 29.26
C TYR A 28 -5.91 10.84 30.22
N GLU A 29 -6.59 11.99 30.25
CA GLU A 29 -6.25 13.10 31.15
C GLU A 29 -6.26 12.70 32.63
N ASN A 30 -7.19 11.83 33.01
CA ASN A 30 -7.39 11.34 34.38
C ASN A 30 -6.25 10.45 34.92
N GLU A 31 -5.35 9.98 34.05
CA GLU A 31 -4.17 9.25 34.51
C GLU A 31 -3.09 10.22 35.02
N THR A 32 -2.47 9.93 36.17
CA THR A 32 -1.47 10.83 36.76
C THR A 32 -0.05 10.48 36.33
N SER A 33 0.19 9.22 35.95
CA SER A 33 1.49 8.75 35.49
C SER A 33 1.63 8.94 33.98
N GLY A 34 2.58 9.78 33.57
CA GLY A 34 2.91 9.98 32.14
C GLY A 34 3.29 8.69 31.42
N TYR A 35 3.95 7.74 32.12
CA TYR A 35 4.28 6.43 31.56
C TYR A 35 3.03 5.59 31.27
N LYS A 36 2.03 5.59 32.18
CA LYS A 36 0.77 4.88 31.95
C LYS A 36 -0.04 5.50 30.81
N LYS A 37 -0.06 6.84 30.69
CA LYS A 37 -0.68 7.53 29.55
C LYS A 37 -0.06 7.08 28.23
N PHE A 38 1.26 7.10 28.13
CA PHE A 38 1.96 6.68 26.92
C PHE A 38 1.63 5.23 26.53
N LEU A 39 1.62 4.32 27.51
CA LEU A 39 1.29 2.92 27.26
C LEU A 39 -0.16 2.72 26.82
N ALA A 40 -1.09 3.50 27.38
CA ALA A 40 -2.50 3.46 27.04
C ALA A 40 -2.78 4.01 25.64
N ILE A 41 -2.17 5.14 25.27
CA ILE A 41 -2.25 5.73 23.92
C ILE A 41 -1.71 4.75 22.88
N LYS A 42 -0.56 4.11 23.15
CA LYS A 42 0.02 3.11 22.25
C LYS A 42 -0.86 1.88 22.07
N LYS A 43 -1.75 1.58 23.01
CA LYS A 43 -2.74 0.49 22.93
C LYS A 43 -4.12 0.96 22.43
N ASN A 44 -4.28 2.24 22.10
CA ASN A 44 -5.56 2.79 21.71
C ASN A 44 -6.05 2.16 20.39
N LYS A 45 -7.30 1.71 20.36
CA LYS A 45 -7.90 1.01 19.22
C LYS A 45 -8.00 1.88 17.97
N TYR A 46 -8.27 3.18 18.13
CA TYR A 46 -8.48 4.12 17.03
C TYR A 46 -7.16 4.61 16.45
N LEU A 47 -6.14 4.82 17.30
CA LEU A 47 -4.80 5.18 16.86
C LEU A 47 -4.11 4.05 16.09
N ASN A 48 -4.39 2.80 16.46
CA ASN A 48 -3.87 1.59 15.79
C ASN A 48 -4.83 1.01 14.75
N ALA A 49 -5.88 1.75 14.36
CA ALA A 49 -6.80 1.28 13.34
C ALA A 49 -6.08 1.09 12.00
N LEU A 50 -6.46 0.05 11.25
CA LEU A 50 -5.91 -0.20 9.92
C LEU A 50 -6.28 0.95 8.98
N GLN A 51 -5.28 1.59 8.39
CA GLN A 51 -5.49 2.60 7.35
C GLN A 51 -5.70 1.89 6.01
N VAL A 52 -6.93 1.94 5.51
CA VAL A 52 -7.30 1.35 4.22
C VAL A 52 -7.37 2.44 3.17
N LYS A 53 -6.80 2.16 1.99
CA LYS A 53 -6.89 3.04 0.82
C LYS A 53 -7.44 2.29 -0.38
N PHE A 54 -8.21 3.03 -1.17
CA PHE A 54 -8.63 2.60 -2.48
C PHE A 54 -7.53 2.92 -3.50
N SER A 55 -7.29 2.01 -4.44
CA SER A 55 -6.29 2.18 -5.50
C SER A 55 -6.77 1.54 -6.79
N TYR A 56 -6.65 2.27 -7.90
CA TYR A 56 -6.93 1.74 -9.24
C TYR A 56 -5.82 0.83 -9.77
N ALA A 57 -4.57 1.10 -9.37
CA ALA A 57 -3.39 0.32 -9.74
C ALA A 57 -2.49 0.11 -8.51
N ILE A 58 -1.79 -1.01 -8.46
CA ILE A 58 -0.85 -1.36 -7.39
C ILE A 58 0.47 -1.83 -7.98
N THR A 59 1.56 -1.58 -7.26
CA THR A 59 2.88 -2.09 -7.66
C THR A 59 2.98 -3.59 -7.42
N CYS A 60 3.83 -4.29 -8.17
CA CYS A 60 4.04 -5.73 -8.01
C CYS A 60 4.40 -6.11 -6.56
N HIS A 61 5.18 -5.27 -5.87
CA HIS A 61 5.53 -5.44 -4.46
C HIS A 61 4.29 -5.48 -3.55
N LYS A 62 3.34 -4.55 -3.73
CA LYS A 62 2.09 -4.51 -2.96
C LYS A 62 1.08 -5.57 -3.37
N SER A 63 1.28 -6.21 -4.53
CA SER A 63 0.43 -7.29 -5.03
C SER A 63 0.81 -8.69 -4.48
N GLN A 64 1.96 -8.80 -3.80
CA GLN A 64 2.46 -10.08 -3.30
C GLN A 64 1.44 -10.74 -2.34
N GLY A 65 1.24 -12.05 -2.49
CA GLY A 65 0.28 -12.82 -1.70
C GLY A 65 -1.18 -12.69 -2.15
N GLY A 66 -1.52 -11.68 -2.95
CA GLY A 66 -2.83 -11.55 -3.59
C GLY A 66 -2.92 -12.29 -4.92
N GLN A 67 -4.10 -12.69 -5.35
CA GLN A 67 -4.35 -13.20 -6.69
C GLN A 67 -5.69 -12.67 -7.20
N TRP A 68 -5.76 -12.31 -8.47
CA TRP A 68 -6.94 -11.71 -9.09
C TRP A 68 -7.36 -12.48 -10.34
N HIS A 69 -8.66 -12.49 -10.64
CA HIS A 69 -9.20 -13.17 -11.81
C HIS A 69 -8.63 -12.60 -13.12
N THR A 70 -8.49 -11.27 -13.21
CA THR A 70 -7.92 -10.57 -14.37
C THR A 70 -6.87 -9.57 -13.90
N VAL A 71 -5.70 -9.56 -14.54
CA VAL A 71 -4.59 -8.64 -14.24
C VAL A 71 -4.12 -7.95 -15.51
N PHE A 72 -3.88 -6.65 -15.42
CA PHE A 72 -3.23 -5.84 -16.45
C PHE A 72 -1.82 -5.49 -15.97
N VAL A 73 -0.81 -5.78 -16.79
CA VAL A 73 0.59 -5.48 -16.50
C VAL A 73 1.11 -4.52 -17.57
N GLU A 74 1.52 -3.34 -17.14
CA GLU A 74 2.19 -2.36 -18.00
C GLU A 74 3.70 -2.59 -17.98
N GLN A 75 4.34 -2.54 -19.16
CA GLN A 75 5.80 -2.61 -19.23
C GLN A 75 6.42 -1.31 -18.68
N PRO A 76 7.27 -1.38 -17.64
CA PRO A 76 7.95 -0.20 -17.12
C PRO A 76 9.00 0.30 -18.10
N TYR A 77 9.40 1.57 -17.94
CA TYR A 77 10.55 2.12 -18.65
C TYR A 77 11.84 1.44 -18.14
N LEU A 78 12.57 0.79 -19.04
CA LEU A 78 13.79 0.04 -18.75
C LEU A 78 15.01 0.72 -19.41
N PRO A 79 15.63 1.73 -18.75
CA PRO A 79 16.73 2.49 -19.35
C PRO A 79 17.98 1.63 -19.61
N ASN A 80 18.20 0.61 -18.76
CA ASN A 80 19.34 -0.30 -18.85
C ASN A 80 18.97 -1.63 -19.54
N GLY A 81 17.76 -1.72 -20.11
CA GLY A 81 17.22 -2.96 -20.68
C GLY A 81 16.66 -3.93 -19.64
N ILE A 82 16.42 -5.17 -20.09
CA ILE A 82 15.87 -6.26 -19.29
C ILE A 82 16.97 -6.81 -18.38
N ASP A 83 16.77 -6.76 -17.07
CA ASP A 83 17.64 -7.38 -16.08
C ASP A 83 16.94 -8.52 -15.31
N VAL A 84 17.71 -9.20 -14.46
CA VAL A 84 17.22 -10.35 -13.68
C VAL A 84 16.12 -9.94 -12.70
N ASP A 85 16.23 -8.75 -12.11
CA ASP A 85 15.25 -8.28 -11.13
C ASP A 85 13.93 -7.89 -11.79
N TYR A 86 13.97 -7.27 -12.96
CA TYR A 86 12.80 -7.04 -13.80
C TYR A 86 12.11 -8.36 -14.14
N LEU A 87 12.85 -9.39 -14.58
CA LEU A 87 12.27 -10.69 -14.89
C LEU A 87 11.60 -11.34 -13.67
N ARG A 88 12.19 -11.21 -12.46
CA ARG A 88 11.57 -11.67 -11.20
C ARG A 88 10.27 -10.93 -10.90
N TRP A 89 10.24 -9.63 -11.11
CA TRP A 89 9.03 -8.82 -10.90
C TRP A 89 7.96 -9.09 -11.94
N LEU A 90 8.35 -9.31 -13.20
CA LEU A 90 7.45 -9.71 -14.28
C LEU A 90 6.82 -11.07 -13.96
N TYR A 91 7.62 -12.06 -13.57
CA TYR A 91 7.11 -13.36 -13.11
C TYR A 91 6.13 -13.21 -11.94
N THR A 92 6.47 -12.37 -10.97
CA THR A 92 5.57 -12.09 -9.84
C THR A 92 4.24 -11.51 -10.33
N ALA A 93 4.28 -10.52 -11.22
CA ALA A 93 3.09 -9.87 -11.80
C ALA A 93 2.22 -10.85 -12.59
N VAL A 94 2.84 -11.66 -13.45
CA VAL A 94 2.19 -12.68 -14.28
C VAL A 94 1.47 -13.70 -13.39
N THR A 95 2.13 -14.20 -12.34
CA THR A 95 1.54 -15.20 -11.42
C THR A 95 0.45 -14.64 -10.50
N ARG A 96 0.20 -13.32 -10.52
CA ARG A 96 -0.96 -12.74 -9.81
C ARG A 96 -2.27 -12.98 -10.56
N ALA A 97 -2.22 -13.23 -11.88
CA ALA A 97 -3.39 -13.54 -12.70
C ALA A 97 -3.84 -14.99 -12.51
N LYS A 98 -5.14 -15.21 -12.28
CA LYS A 98 -5.73 -16.55 -12.22
C LYS A 98 -6.27 -17.04 -13.56
N GLU A 99 -6.90 -16.15 -14.34
CA GLU A 99 -7.57 -16.55 -15.58
C GLU A 99 -7.15 -15.72 -16.78
N LYS A 100 -7.10 -14.39 -16.64
CA LYS A 100 -6.76 -13.48 -17.74
C LYS A 100 -5.61 -12.56 -17.38
N LEU A 101 -4.64 -12.47 -18.29
CA LEU A 101 -3.50 -11.57 -18.18
C LEU A 101 -3.46 -10.71 -19.45
N PHE A 102 -3.41 -9.39 -19.27
CA PHE A 102 -3.22 -8.43 -20.33
C PHE A 102 -1.86 -7.76 -20.17
N LEU A 103 -1.03 -7.83 -21.20
CA LEU A 103 0.30 -7.21 -21.23
C LEU A 103 0.22 -5.94 -22.10
N ILE A 104 0.44 -4.79 -21.49
CA ILE A 104 0.32 -3.47 -22.13
C ILE A 104 1.73 -2.91 -22.36
N GLY A 105 1.99 -2.45 -23.59
CA GLY A 105 3.27 -1.83 -23.95
C GLY A 105 4.42 -2.81 -24.24
N PHE A 106 4.17 -4.12 -24.21
CA PHE A 106 5.16 -5.13 -24.58
C PHE A 106 5.30 -5.20 -26.11
N LYS A 107 6.55 -5.30 -26.59
CA LYS A 107 6.87 -5.44 -28.02
C LYS A 107 6.59 -6.87 -28.51
N ASP A 108 6.28 -7.03 -29.80
CA ASP A 108 5.95 -8.33 -30.42
C ASP A 108 7.05 -9.39 -30.25
N GLN A 109 8.32 -8.97 -30.21
CA GLN A 109 9.48 -9.83 -29.92
C GLN A 109 9.37 -10.62 -28.61
N PHE A 110 8.53 -10.22 -27.66
CA PHE A 110 8.30 -10.97 -26.41
C PHE A 110 7.42 -12.22 -26.62
N PHE A 111 6.79 -12.35 -27.79
CA PHE A 111 5.83 -13.40 -28.13
C PHE A 111 6.29 -14.28 -29.29
N GLU A 112 7.39 -13.92 -29.95
CA GLU A 112 8.01 -14.69 -31.01
C GLU A 112 8.82 -15.86 -30.41
N SER A 113 8.76 -17.03 -31.05
CA SER A 113 9.40 -18.29 -30.60
C SER A 113 10.70 -18.57 -31.34
#